data_AF-A0ABD2D5X3-F1
#
_entry.id   AF-A0ABD2D5X3-F1
#
_cell.length_a   1.000
_cell.length_b   1.000
_cell.length_c   1.000
_cell.angle_alpha   90.00
_cell.angle_beta   90.00
_cell.angle_gamma   90.00
#
_symmetry.space_group_name_H-M   'P 1'
#
loop_
_entity.id
_entity.type
_entity.pdbx_description
1 polymer ?
#
loop_
_entity_poly.entity_id
_entity_poly.type
_entity_poly.pdbx_seq_one_letter_code
_entity_poly.pdbx_strand_id
1 'polypeptide(L)'
;MEEAEERHQVEIKKHTEEITKMRNDFERQVREIEAKYDKKMKMLRDELDLRRKTEIHEVEERKNGQINTLMRRHEEAFTDIKNYYNDITLNNLALINSLKEQMEDMRKKEDHLEREMAEVSVQNKRLTDPLQKARDEMSEMQKQLGNYERDKQILVCTKARLKVTEKELKDLQWEHEVLEQRFFKVQQERDELYRKFTSAIQEVQQKTGFKNLVLERKLQALSAAVEKREVQFNEVLAASNLDPSALTLVSRKLEDVLESKNSTIKDLQYELARVCKAHNDLLRTYEAKLLAFGIPLDNVGFKPLETAVIGQTLGQGPAGLVGTPT
;
A
#
# COMPACT_ATOMS: atom_id res chain seq x y z
N MET A 1 19.60 -28.23 215.96
CA MET A 1 18.32 -28.49 215.28
C MET A 1 18.12 -27.33 214.31
N GLU A 2 18.94 -27.30 213.26
CA GLU A 2 19.00 -26.21 212.25
C GLU A 2 19.64 -26.75 210.94
N GLU A 3 20.45 -27.82 211.01
CA GLU A 3 20.99 -28.54 209.84
C GLU A 3 19.99 -29.40 209.04
N ALA A 4 18.72 -29.52 209.47
CA ALA A 4 17.73 -30.40 208.81
C ALA A 4 16.85 -29.67 207.77
N GLU A 5 16.69 -28.34 207.87
CA GLU A 5 15.85 -27.58 206.92
C GLU A 5 16.59 -27.23 205.62
N GLU A 6 17.91 -27.11 205.65
CA GLU A 6 18.70 -26.73 204.48
C GLU A 6 18.77 -27.83 203.39
N ARG A 7 18.56 -29.11 203.78
CA ARG A 7 18.60 -30.24 202.84
C ARG A 7 17.31 -30.41 202.02
N HIS A 8 16.16 -30.00 202.54
CA HIS A 8 14.89 -30.18 201.83
C HIS A 8 14.68 -29.15 200.70
N GLN A 9 15.27 -27.96 200.84
CA GLN A 9 15.11 -26.89 199.84
C GLN A 9 15.92 -27.12 198.55
N VAL A 10 16.97 -27.95 198.60
CA VAL A 10 17.80 -28.30 197.44
C VAL A 10 17.11 -29.33 196.53
N GLU A 11 16.32 -30.25 197.10
CA GLU A 11 15.71 -31.36 196.36
C GLU A 11 14.52 -30.91 195.49
N ILE A 12 13.72 -29.96 195.97
CA ILE A 12 12.60 -29.37 195.19
C ILE A 12 13.13 -28.62 193.97
N LYS A 13 14.25 -27.90 194.10
CA LYS A 13 14.85 -27.14 192.99
C LYS A 13 15.28 -28.03 191.82
N LYS A 14 15.80 -29.22 192.13
CA LYS A 14 16.22 -30.21 191.13
C LYS A 14 15.05 -30.77 190.32
N HIS A 15 13.91 -31.03 190.97
CA HIS A 15 12.77 -31.64 190.29
C HIS A 15 12.05 -30.66 189.34
N THR A 16 12.02 -29.37 189.68
CA THR A 16 11.48 -28.31 188.79
C THR A 16 12.34 -28.11 187.54
N GLU A 17 13.66 -28.28 187.64
CA GLU A 17 14.57 -28.19 186.49
C GLU A 17 14.34 -29.32 185.47
N GLU A 18 14.07 -30.55 185.92
CA GLU A 18 13.82 -31.69 185.02
C GLU A 18 12.50 -31.57 184.25
N ILE A 19 11.41 -31.14 184.90
CA ILE A 19 10.11 -30.91 184.24
C ILE A 19 10.21 -29.80 183.19
N THR A 20 10.98 -28.74 183.48
CA THR A 20 11.19 -27.63 182.53
C THR A 20 11.99 -28.09 181.31
N LYS A 21 12.98 -28.97 181.50
CA LYS A 21 13.75 -29.59 180.41
C LYS A 21 12.88 -30.41 179.46
N MET A 22 11.98 -31.23 180.02
CA MET A 22 11.11 -32.10 179.22
C MET A 22 10.07 -31.31 178.41
N ARG A 23 9.53 -30.21 178.98
CA ARG A 23 8.66 -29.28 178.24
C ARG A 23 9.40 -28.64 177.05
N ASN A 24 10.62 -28.15 177.28
CA ASN A 24 11.44 -27.56 176.23
C ASN A 24 11.76 -28.56 175.09
N ASP A 25 11.95 -29.84 175.40
CA ASP A 25 12.22 -30.86 174.39
C ASP A 25 10.99 -31.16 173.50
N PHE A 26 9.80 -31.27 174.07
CA PHE A 26 8.58 -31.46 173.28
C PHE A 26 8.20 -30.20 172.48
N GLU A 27 8.40 -29.02 173.06
CA GLU A 27 8.16 -27.75 172.36
C GLU A 27 9.13 -27.58 171.17
N ARG A 28 10.37 -28.05 171.32
CA ARG A 28 11.33 -28.15 170.21
C ARG A 28 10.86 -29.13 169.13
N GLN A 29 10.40 -30.33 169.50
CA GLN A 29 9.93 -31.33 168.53
C GLN A 29 8.70 -30.85 167.74
N VAL A 30 7.75 -30.17 168.38
CA VAL A 30 6.57 -29.60 167.69
C VAL A 30 7.00 -28.52 166.70
N ARG A 31 7.88 -27.59 167.11
CA ARG A 31 8.41 -26.57 166.19
C ARG A 31 9.19 -27.18 165.03
N GLU A 32 9.95 -28.24 165.26
CA GLU A 32 10.67 -28.94 164.18
C GLU A 32 9.71 -29.61 163.19
N ILE A 33 8.61 -30.21 163.67
CA ILE A 33 7.59 -30.81 162.80
C ILE A 33 6.84 -29.74 162.01
N GLU A 34 6.39 -28.67 162.66
CA GLU A 34 5.73 -27.53 162.00
C GLU A 34 6.66 -26.91 160.94
N ALA A 35 7.92 -26.62 161.28
CA ALA A 35 8.90 -26.08 160.34
C ALA A 35 9.14 -27.02 159.14
N LYS A 36 9.11 -28.34 159.37
CA LYS A 36 9.28 -29.34 158.30
C LYS A 36 8.08 -29.38 157.35
N TYR A 37 6.86 -29.28 157.88
CA TYR A 37 5.64 -29.25 157.06
C TYR A 37 5.45 -27.90 156.36
N ASP A 38 5.78 -26.78 156.99
CA ASP A 38 5.80 -25.46 156.34
C ASP A 38 6.82 -25.42 155.20
N LYS A 39 8.01 -25.98 155.41
CA LYS A 39 9.01 -26.09 154.34
C LYS A 39 8.52 -26.95 153.18
N LYS A 40 7.87 -28.09 153.45
CA LYS A 40 7.25 -28.93 152.40
C LYS A 40 6.12 -28.19 151.67
N MET A 41 5.25 -27.49 152.39
CA MET A 41 4.15 -26.74 151.81
C MET A 41 4.65 -25.59 150.92
N LYS A 42 5.71 -24.91 151.36
CA LYS A 42 6.39 -23.87 150.58
C LYS A 42 7.05 -24.44 149.33
N MET A 43 7.82 -25.53 149.45
CA MET A 43 8.44 -26.17 148.28
C MET A 43 7.41 -26.64 147.26
N LEU A 44 6.29 -27.21 147.69
CA LEU A 44 5.23 -27.65 146.78
C LEU A 44 4.56 -26.46 146.07
N ARG A 45 4.34 -25.34 146.77
CA ARG A 45 3.85 -24.10 146.12
C ARG A 45 4.85 -23.57 145.10
N ASP A 46 6.12 -23.49 145.49
CA ASP A 46 7.18 -22.98 144.61
C ASP A 46 7.33 -23.88 143.36
N GLU A 47 7.19 -25.21 143.51
CA GLU A 47 7.21 -26.17 142.40
C GLU A 47 6.00 -26.04 141.48
N LEU A 48 4.78 -25.92 142.04
CA LEU A 48 3.57 -25.72 141.25
C LEU A 48 3.56 -24.37 140.53
N ASP A 49 4.06 -23.29 141.16
CA ASP A 49 4.20 -21.98 140.53
C ASP A 49 5.27 -21.97 139.45
N LEU A 50 6.39 -22.67 139.66
CA LEU A 50 7.42 -22.83 138.63
C LEU A 50 6.83 -23.58 137.44
N ARG A 51 6.13 -24.69 137.67
CA ARG A 51 5.47 -25.46 136.60
C ARG A 51 4.46 -24.63 135.82
N ARG A 52 3.59 -23.88 136.52
CA ARG A 52 2.64 -22.96 135.87
C ARG A 52 3.35 -21.90 135.02
N LYS A 53 4.44 -21.30 135.53
CA LYS A 53 5.23 -20.32 134.77
C LYS A 53 5.86 -20.94 133.53
N THR A 54 6.43 -22.14 133.65
CA THR A 54 7.02 -22.86 132.52
C THR A 54 5.96 -23.19 131.47
N GLU A 55 4.80 -23.71 131.86
CA GLU A 55 3.69 -24.01 130.94
C GLU A 55 3.17 -22.74 130.25
N ILE A 56 3.06 -21.61 130.96
CA ILE A 56 2.69 -20.32 130.36
C ILE A 56 3.74 -19.87 129.34
N HIS A 57 5.03 -19.94 129.69
CA HIS A 57 6.10 -19.52 128.78
C HIS A 57 6.18 -20.40 127.54
N GLU A 58 6.00 -21.72 127.67
CA GLU A 58 5.93 -22.62 126.52
C GLU A 58 4.73 -22.31 125.61
N VAL A 59 3.58 -21.96 126.18
CA VAL A 59 2.40 -21.56 125.41
C VAL A 59 2.62 -20.21 124.72
N GLU A 60 3.23 -19.25 125.40
CA GLU A 60 3.59 -17.94 124.84
C GLU A 60 4.61 -18.07 123.71
N GLU A 61 5.69 -18.84 123.90
CA GLU A 61 6.69 -19.09 122.86
C GLU A 61 6.09 -19.78 121.64
N ARG A 62 5.20 -20.76 121.85
CA ARG A 62 4.50 -21.43 120.74
C ARG A 62 3.58 -20.46 119.98
N LYS A 63 2.85 -19.60 120.71
CA LYS A 63 1.98 -18.58 120.10
C LYS A 63 2.78 -17.50 119.38
N ASN A 64 3.87 -17.01 119.98
CA ASN A 64 4.79 -16.06 119.36
C ASN A 64 5.44 -16.65 118.10
N GLY A 65 5.82 -17.93 118.14
CA GLY A 65 6.29 -18.67 116.97
C GLY A 65 5.24 -18.75 115.86
N GLN A 66 3.97 -19.01 116.21
CA GLN A 66 2.85 -18.99 115.24
C GLN A 66 2.61 -17.59 114.66
N ILE A 67 2.64 -16.54 115.49
CA ILE A 67 2.50 -15.15 115.05
C ILE A 67 3.63 -14.78 114.07
N ASN A 68 4.88 -15.08 114.40
CA ASN A 68 6.00 -14.82 113.51
C ASN A 68 5.90 -15.60 112.19
N THR A 69 5.46 -16.85 112.25
CA THR A 69 5.22 -17.66 111.04
C THR A 69 4.12 -17.06 110.18
N LEU A 70 3.04 -16.58 110.80
CA LEU A 70 1.91 -15.96 110.11
C LEU A 70 2.31 -14.62 109.48
N MET A 71 3.05 -13.77 110.21
CA MET A 71 3.58 -12.52 109.66
C MET A 71 4.49 -12.77 108.46
N ARG A 72 5.39 -13.74 108.57
CA ARG A 72 6.29 -14.10 107.46
C ARG A 72 5.48 -14.58 106.24
N ARG A 73 4.48 -15.44 106.43
CA ARG A 73 3.59 -15.89 105.35
C ARG A 73 2.81 -14.74 104.72
N HIS A 74 2.35 -13.76 105.51
CA HIS A 74 1.68 -12.58 104.98
C HIS A 74 2.63 -11.66 104.19
N GLU A 75 3.86 -11.46 104.68
CA GLU A 75 4.88 -10.70 103.96
C GLU A 75 5.25 -11.37 102.63
N GLU A 76 5.42 -12.70 102.64
CA GLU A 76 5.63 -13.52 101.44
C GLU A 76 4.45 -13.36 100.47
N ALA A 77 3.21 -13.57 100.91
CA ALA A 77 2.03 -13.44 100.06
C ALA A 77 1.83 -12.01 99.50
N PHE A 78 2.11 -10.98 100.29
CA PHE A 78 2.03 -9.58 99.84
C PHE A 78 3.11 -9.27 98.80
N THR A 79 4.32 -9.79 99.00
CA THR A 79 5.41 -9.68 98.03
C THR A 79 5.05 -10.38 96.72
N ASP A 80 4.49 -11.59 96.77
CA ASP A 80 4.05 -12.33 95.59
C ASP A 80 2.95 -11.59 94.81
N ILE A 81 1.95 -11.04 95.50
CA ILE A 81 0.88 -10.23 94.87
C ILE A 81 1.47 -8.97 94.23
N LYS A 82 2.35 -8.27 94.94
CA LYS A 82 3.01 -7.07 94.42
C LYS A 82 3.83 -7.39 93.18
N ASN A 83 4.59 -8.48 93.20
CA ASN A 83 5.38 -8.92 92.05
C ASN A 83 4.47 -9.30 90.87
N TYR A 84 3.38 -10.04 91.10
CA TYR A 84 2.42 -10.41 90.05
C TYR A 84 1.85 -9.18 89.33
N TYR A 85 1.38 -8.17 90.07
CA TYR A 85 0.86 -6.95 89.46
C TYR A 85 1.94 -6.13 88.79
N ASN A 86 3.14 -6.06 89.37
CA ASN A 86 4.27 -5.36 88.76
C ASN A 86 4.70 -6.03 87.44
N ASP A 87 4.72 -7.36 87.37
CA ASP A 87 5.03 -8.12 86.16
C ASP A 87 3.96 -7.89 85.08
N ILE A 88 2.67 -7.86 85.46
CA ILE A 88 1.60 -7.47 84.54
C ILE A 88 1.81 -6.04 84.03
N THR A 89 2.13 -5.09 84.91
CA THR A 89 2.36 -3.70 84.51
C THR A 89 3.55 -3.59 83.56
N LEU A 90 4.66 -4.28 83.85
CA LEU A 90 5.85 -4.32 83.00
C LEU A 90 5.55 -4.97 81.64
N ASN A 91 4.82 -6.08 81.62
CA ASN A 91 4.44 -6.76 80.38
C ASN A 91 3.49 -5.88 79.53
N ASN A 92 2.48 -5.27 80.16
CA ASN A 92 1.59 -4.33 79.48
C ASN A 92 2.36 -3.12 78.92
N LEU A 93 3.32 -2.58 79.67
CA LEU A 93 4.16 -1.48 79.20
C LEU A 93 5.05 -1.91 78.02
N ALA A 94 5.63 -3.12 78.08
CA ALA A 94 6.41 -3.69 77.00
C ALA A 94 5.55 -3.90 75.73
N LEU A 95 4.32 -4.42 75.89
CA LEU A 95 3.37 -4.58 74.79
C LEU A 95 2.97 -3.23 74.18
N ILE A 96 2.65 -2.23 75.01
CA ILE A 96 2.35 -0.87 74.54
C ILE A 96 3.52 -0.29 73.76
N ASN A 97 4.75 -0.45 74.25
CA ASN A 97 5.94 0.03 73.56
C ASN A 97 6.14 -0.70 72.23
N SER A 98 5.98 -2.02 72.19
CA SER A 98 6.07 -2.80 70.95
C SER A 98 5.00 -2.40 69.93
N LEU A 99 3.75 -2.18 70.36
CA LEU A 99 2.69 -1.71 69.47
C LEU A 99 2.96 -0.29 68.96
N LYS A 100 3.51 0.59 69.79
CA LYS A 100 3.93 1.94 69.36
C LYS A 100 5.05 1.88 68.33
N GLU A 101 6.04 1.02 68.53
CA GLU A 101 7.13 0.80 67.56
C GLU A 101 6.60 0.25 66.24
N GLN A 102 5.71 -0.75 66.28
CA GLN A 102 5.05 -1.28 65.07
C GLN A 102 4.22 -0.22 64.34
N MET A 103 3.47 0.63 65.06
CA MET A 103 2.73 1.73 64.44
C MET A 103 3.66 2.74 63.76
N GLU A 104 4.77 3.09 64.40
CA GLU A 104 5.76 4.01 63.82
C GLU A 104 6.42 3.40 62.57
N ASP A 105 6.74 2.10 62.59
CA ASP A 105 7.27 1.39 61.42
C ASP A 105 6.26 1.30 60.28
N MET A 106 4.98 1.03 60.59
CA MET A 106 3.92 1.05 59.58
C MET A 106 3.75 2.43 58.97
N ARG A 107 3.80 3.50 59.78
CA ARG A 107 3.71 4.87 59.30
C ARG A 107 4.87 5.23 58.39
N LYS A 108 6.10 4.86 58.74
CA LYS A 108 7.28 5.03 57.86
C LYS A 108 7.13 4.29 56.54
N LYS A 109 6.56 3.08 56.55
CA LYS A 109 6.29 2.30 55.33
C LYS A 109 5.21 2.96 54.47
N GLU A 110 4.13 3.45 55.08
CA GLU A 110 3.08 4.20 54.39
C GLU A 110 3.65 5.45 53.70
N ASP A 111 4.40 6.27 54.43
CA ASP A 111 5.03 7.47 53.88
C ASP A 111 6.01 7.13 52.73
N HIS A 112 6.70 5.99 52.81
CA HIS A 112 7.60 5.55 51.76
C HIS A 112 6.84 5.08 50.51
N LEU A 113 5.79 4.28 50.68
CA LEU A 113 4.95 3.81 49.59
C LEU A 113 4.20 4.96 48.91
N GLU A 114 3.75 5.97 49.67
CA GLU A 114 3.11 7.16 49.12
C GLU A 114 4.09 7.95 48.24
N ARG A 115 5.36 8.09 48.68
CA ARG A 115 6.42 8.69 47.88
C ARG A 115 6.71 7.90 46.60
N GLU A 116 6.85 6.58 46.69
CA GLU A 116 7.07 5.74 45.50
C GLU A 116 5.89 5.80 44.53
N MET A 117 4.65 5.76 45.03
CA MET A 117 3.44 5.90 44.22
C MET A 117 3.38 7.27 43.53
N ALA A 118 3.77 8.34 44.22
CA ALA A 118 3.86 9.67 43.63
C ALA A 118 4.92 9.72 42.52
N GLU A 119 6.11 9.14 42.74
CA GLU A 119 7.17 9.06 41.74
C GLU A 119 6.73 8.26 40.50
N VAL A 120 6.12 7.08 40.69
CA VAL A 120 5.59 6.26 39.59
C VAL A 120 4.50 7.02 38.83
N SER A 121 3.61 7.73 39.52
CA SER A 121 2.56 8.55 38.89
C SER A 121 3.15 9.67 38.03
N VAL A 122 4.19 10.36 38.53
CA VAL A 122 4.90 11.40 37.76
C VAL A 122 5.61 10.81 36.55
N GLN A 123 6.29 9.66 36.70
CA GLN A 123 6.94 8.98 35.58
C GLN A 123 5.93 8.52 34.52
N ASN A 124 4.79 7.96 34.93
CA ASN A 124 3.73 7.53 34.01
C ASN A 124 3.16 8.72 33.22
N LYS A 125 2.87 9.84 33.90
CA LYS A 125 2.45 11.09 33.25
C LYS A 125 3.49 11.59 32.26
N ARG A 126 4.78 11.55 32.62
CA ARG A 126 5.89 11.97 31.75
C ARG A 126 6.04 11.10 30.51
N LEU A 127 5.74 9.80 30.59
CA LEU A 127 5.87 8.84 29.49
C LEU A 127 4.64 8.77 28.58
N THR A 128 3.47 9.21 29.07
CA THR A 128 2.22 9.18 28.30
C THR A 128 2.32 10.02 27.02
N ASP A 129 2.78 11.27 27.13
CA ASP A 129 2.85 12.18 25.98
C ASP A 129 3.84 11.71 24.90
N PRO A 130 5.10 11.30 25.23
CA PRO A 130 6.02 10.74 24.24
C PRO A 130 5.49 9.47 23.57
N LEU A 131 4.82 8.59 24.34
CA LEU A 131 4.25 7.36 23.78
C LEU A 131 3.13 7.68 22.78
N GLN A 132 2.27 8.65 23.11
CA GLN A 132 1.20 9.07 22.22
C GLN A 132 1.78 9.71 20.95
N LYS A 133 2.77 10.59 21.06
CA LYS A 133 3.48 11.18 19.90
C LYS A 133 4.10 10.12 19.00
N ALA A 134 4.80 9.14 19.57
CA ALA A 134 5.39 8.05 18.80
C ALA A 134 4.32 7.19 18.07
N ARG A 135 3.16 6.98 18.69
CA ARG A 135 2.02 6.29 18.04
C ARG A 135 1.44 7.11 16.89
N ASP A 136 1.28 8.41 17.08
CA ASP A 136 0.75 9.31 16.05
C ASP A 136 1.73 9.40 14.86
N GLU A 137 3.03 9.53 15.13
CA GLU A 137 4.09 9.50 14.11
C GLU A 137 4.11 8.17 13.34
N MET A 138 3.97 7.04 14.04
CA MET A 138 3.90 5.72 13.41
C MET A 138 2.68 5.60 12.48
N SER A 139 1.52 6.08 12.92
CA SER A 139 0.30 6.12 12.11
C SER A 139 0.46 7.00 10.87
N GLU A 140 1.08 8.17 11.01
CA GLU A 140 1.33 9.07 9.89
C GLU A 140 2.33 8.48 8.88
N MET A 141 3.41 7.88 9.36
CA MET A 141 4.39 7.19 8.52
C MET A 141 3.76 6.01 7.75
N GLN A 142 2.86 5.26 8.38
CA GLN A 142 2.11 4.19 7.70
C GLN A 142 1.21 4.74 6.58
N LYS A 143 0.52 5.86 6.81
CA LYS A 143 -0.26 6.53 5.75
C LYS A 143 0.61 7.01 4.60
N GLN A 144 1.76 7.63 4.91
CA GLN A 144 2.72 8.08 3.91
C GLN A 144 3.27 6.91 3.08
N LEU A 145 3.57 5.78 3.72
CA LEU A 145 4.02 4.57 3.03
C LEU A 145 2.94 4.05 2.06
N GLY A 146 1.68 3.99 2.51
CA GLY A 146 0.56 3.61 1.64
C GLY A 146 0.32 4.57 0.47
N ASN A 147 0.52 5.88 0.69
CA ASN A 147 0.51 6.86 -0.40
C ASN A 147 1.63 6.59 -1.41
N TYR A 148 2.85 6.39 -0.92
CA TYR A 148 4.03 6.13 -1.75
C TYR A 148 3.89 4.84 -2.59
N GLU A 149 3.33 3.78 -2.01
CA GLU A 149 3.04 2.54 -2.75
C GLU A 149 2.03 2.75 -3.88
N ARG A 150 0.97 3.54 -3.63
CA ARG A 150 0.02 3.94 -4.69
C ARG A 150 0.70 4.76 -5.77
N ASP A 151 1.49 5.76 -5.40
CA ASP A 151 2.20 6.61 -6.37
C ASP A 151 3.17 5.80 -7.22
N LYS A 152 3.85 4.82 -6.62
CA LYS A 152 4.72 3.88 -7.34
C LYS A 152 3.95 3.05 -8.37
N GLN A 153 2.76 2.56 -8.03
CA GLN A 153 1.90 1.84 -8.98
C GLN A 153 1.43 2.75 -10.12
N ILE A 154 0.98 3.97 -9.82
CA ILE A 154 0.60 4.98 -10.81
C ILE A 154 1.77 5.31 -11.74
N LEU A 155 2.98 5.44 -11.19
CA LEU A 155 4.19 5.70 -11.98
C LEU A 155 4.49 4.56 -12.97
N VAL A 156 4.30 3.31 -12.57
CA VAL A 156 4.47 2.15 -13.47
C VAL A 156 3.44 2.19 -14.60
N CYS A 157 2.17 2.40 -14.28
CA CYS A 157 1.10 2.49 -15.26
C CYS A 157 1.31 3.65 -16.24
N THR A 158 1.70 4.83 -15.75
CA THR A 158 1.94 6.00 -16.60
C THR A 158 3.16 5.83 -17.48
N LYS A 159 4.25 5.21 -16.99
CA LYS A 159 5.41 4.84 -17.83
C LYS A 159 5.06 3.85 -18.94
N ALA A 160 4.24 2.85 -18.63
CA ALA A 160 3.78 1.89 -19.64
C ALA A 160 2.95 2.59 -20.73
N ARG A 161 2.03 3.49 -20.33
CA ARG A 161 1.22 4.28 -21.26
C ARG A 161 2.09 5.21 -22.11
N LEU A 162 3.07 5.89 -21.51
CA LEU A 162 4.01 6.76 -22.23
C LEU A 162 4.75 5.98 -23.31
N LYS A 163 5.26 4.78 -22.99
CA LYS A 163 5.97 3.93 -23.96
C LYS A 163 5.10 3.55 -25.16
N VAL A 164 3.80 3.27 -24.93
CA VAL A 164 2.86 2.97 -26.02
C VAL A 164 2.64 4.20 -26.88
N THR A 165 2.33 5.34 -26.27
CA THR A 165 2.11 6.60 -27.01
C THR A 165 3.35 7.08 -27.77
N GLU A 166 4.55 6.89 -27.22
CA GLU A 166 5.81 7.18 -27.93
C GLU A 166 6.00 6.30 -29.17
N LYS A 167 5.57 5.04 -29.10
CA LYS A 167 5.61 4.14 -30.27
C LYS A 167 4.60 4.61 -31.32
N GLU A 168 3.35 4.85 -30.91
CA GLU A 168 2.30 5.36 -31.80
C GLU A 168 2.71 6.66 -32.48
N LEU A 169 3.36 7.58 -31.76
CA LEU A 169 3.88 8.83 -32.33
C LEU A 169 4.93 8.56 -33.42
N LYS A 170 5.87 7.64 -33.18
CA LYS A 170 6.91 7.28 -34.16
C LYS A 170 6.31 6.62 -35.40
N ASP A 171 5.36 5.72 -35.20
CA ASP A 171 4.66 5.04 -36.29
C ASP A 171 3.90 6.08 -37.14
N LEU A 172 3.18 7.00 -36.51
CA LEU A 172 2.44 8.07 -37.20
C LEU A 172 3.36 9.07 -37.92
N GLN A 173 4.50 9.41 -37.32
CA GLN A 173 5.52 10.24 -37.98
C GLN A 173 6.06 9.59 -39.24
N TRP A 174 6.32 8.28 -39.20
CA TRP A 174 6.78 7.53 -40.37
C TRP A 174 5.71 7.48 -41.46
N GLU A 175 4.45 7.19 -41.10
CA GLU A 175 3.33 7.20 -42.04
C GLU A 175 3.14 8.57 -42.69
N HIS A 176 3.28 9.64 -41.92
CA HIS A 176 3.19 11.01 -42.42
C HIS A 176 4.28 11.31 -43.46
N GLU A 177 5.54 11.00 -43.17
CA GLU A 177 6.66 11.19 -44.10
C GLU A 177 6.46 10.42 -45.41
N VAL A 178 6.01 9.15 -45.32
CA VAL A 178 5.70 8.35 -46.52
C VAL A 178 4.57 8.96 -47.33
N LEU A 179 3.53 9.47 -46.66
CA LEU A 179 2.39 10.09 -47.33
C LEU A 179 2.76 11.42 -47.99
N GLU A 180 3.60 12.25 -47.35
CA GLU A 180 4.13 13.48 -47.93
C GLU A 180 4.95 13.22 -49.19
N GLN A 181 5.84 12.23 -49.17
CA GLN A 181 6.63 11.85 -50.35
C GLN A 181 5.74 11.36 -51.50
N ARG A 182 4.71 10.55 -51.20
CA ARG A 182 3.73 10.12 -52.20
C ARG A 182 2.93 11.28 -52.77
N PHE A 183 2.50 12.21 -51.90
CA PHE A 183 1.77 13.40 -52.31
C PHE A 183 2.60 14.26 -53.26
N PHE A 184 3.86 14.53 -52.91
CA PHE A 184 4.79 15.29 -53.75
C PHE A 184 4.94 14.66 -55.14
N LYS A 185 5.11 13.33 -55.20
CA LYS A 185 5.22 12.61 -56.47
C LYS A 185 3.96 12.74 -57.33
N VAL A 186 2.78 12.52 -56.75
CA VAL A 186 1.50 12.66 -57.46
C VAL A 186 1.28 14.10 -57.95
N GLN A 187 1.68 15.08 -57.14
CA GLN A 187 1.61 16.48 -57.54
C GLN A 187 2.52 16.78 -58.75
N GLN A 188 3.74 16.24 -58.74
CA GLN A 188 4.67 16.37 -59.87
C GLN A 188 4.12 15.70 -61.15
N GLU A 189 3.58 14.48 -61.03
CA GLU A 189 2.96 13.76 -62.15
C GLU A 189 1.78 14.53 -62.74
N ARG A 190 0.91 15.09 -61.88
CA ARG A 190 -0.19 15.96 -62.31
C ARG A 190 0.32 17.18 -63.07
N ASP A 191 1.31 17.88 -62.53
CA ASP A 191 1.84 19.10 -63.14
C ASP A 191 2.52 18.81 -64.48
N GLU A 192 3.24 17.70 -64.58
CA GLU A 192 3.83 17.24 -65.84
C GLU A 192 2.76 16.86 -66.87
N LEU A 193 1.72 16.12 -66.46
CA LEU A 193 0.62 15.76 -67.35
C LEU A 193 -0.11 16.99 -67.87
N TYR A 194 -0.35 17.99 -67.01
CA TYR A 194 -0.98 19.24 -67.40
C TYR A 194 -0.13 19.99 -68.44
N ARG A 195 1.19 20.11 -68.22
CA ARG A 195 2.11 20.72 -69.20
C ARG A 195 2.11 19.99 -70.53
N LYS A 196 2.17 18.65 -70.52
CA LYS A 196 2.14 17.82 -71.74
C LYS A 196 0.82 18.00 -72.50
N PHE A 197 -0.30 18.01 -71.78
CA PHE A 197 -1.62 18.23 -72.37
C PHE A 197 -1.72 19.60 -73.05
N THR A 198 -1.31 20.67 -72.38
CA THR A 198 -1.29 22.02 -72.97
C THR A 198 -0.39 22.08 -74.21
N SER A 199 0.81 21.50 -74.15
CA SER A 199 1.73 21.45 -75.29
C SER A 199 1.15 20.68 -76.48
N ALA A 200 0.51 19.53 -76.23
CA ALA A 200 -0.08 18.71 -77.27
C ALA A 200 -1.25 19.44 -77.97
N ILE A 201 -2.10 20.15 -77.21
CA ILE A 201 -3.16 20.98 -77.78
C ILE A 201 -2.57 22.06 -78.69
N GLN A 202 -1.56 22.78 -78.21
CA GLN A 202 -0.91 23.85 -78.99
C GLN A 202 -0.29 23.29 -80.28
N GLU A 203 0.37 22.13 -80.22
CA GLU A 203 0.95 21.47 -81.39
C GLU A 203 -0.13 21.08 -82.42
N VAL A 204 -1.24 20.48 -81.98
CA VAL A 204 -2.35 20.11 -82.87
C VAL A 204 -2.99 21.34 -83.49
N GLN A 205 -3.22 22.40 -82.71
CA GLN A 205 -3.73 23.67 -83.20
C GLN A 205 -2.80 24.30 -84.23
N GLN A 206 -1.48 24.30 -83.97
CA GLN A 206 -0.49 24.84 -84.90
C GLN A 206 -0.43 24.04 -86.20
N LYS A 207 -0.39 22.70 -86.14
CA LYS A 207 -0.39 21.83 -87.33
C LYS A 207 -1.64 22.00 -88.18
N THR A 208 -2.81 22.03 -87.53
CA THR A 208 -4.10 22.22 -88.21
C THR A 208 -4.18 23.61 -88.82
N GLY A 209 -3.76 24.65 -88.08
CA GLY A 209 -3.69 26.02 -88.57
C GLY A 209 -2.76 26.15 -89.80
N PHE A 210 -1.60 25.50 -89.79
CA PHE A 210 -0.70 25.48 -90.95
C PHE A 210 -1.32 24.74 -92.15
N LYS A 211 -1.95 23.57 -91.94
CA LYS A 211 -2.65 22.84 -93.02
C LYS A 211 -3.75 23.71 -93.64
N ASN A 212 -4.55 24.39 -92.82
CA ASN A 212 -5.60 25.29 -93.29
C ASN A 212 -5.02 26.46 -94.10
N LEU A 213 -3.96 27.11 -93.61
CA LEU A 213 -3.30 28.21 -94.32
C LEU A 213 -2.76 27.78 -95.70
N VAL A 214 -2.19 26.58 -95.79
CA VAL A 214 -1.71 26.03 -97.06
C VAL A 214 -2.86 25.74 -98.02
N LEU A 215 -3.96 25.16 -97.52
CA LEU A 215 -5.16 24.91 -98.32
C LEU A 215 -5.81 26.20 -98.81
N GLU A 216 -5.91 27.22 -97.96
CA GLU A 216 -6.40 28.55 -98.34
C GLU A 216 -5.55 29.17 -99.45
N ARG A 217 -4.21 29.13 -99.32
CA ARG A 217 -3.31 29.62 -100.38
C ARG A 217 -3.44 28.84 -101.68
N LYS A 218 -3.58 27.51 -101.60
CA LYS A 218 -3.79 26.67 -102.80
C LYS A 218 -5.13 26.99 -103.47
N LEU A 219 -6.18 27.21 -102.68
CA LEU A 219 -7.50 27.58 -103.18
C LEU A 219 -7.46 28.96 -103.85
N GLN A 220 -6.83 29.94 -103.23
CA GLN A 220 -6.60 31.26 -103.82
C GLN A 220 -5.84 31.17 -105.14
N ALA A 221 -4.74 30.41 -105.19
CA ALA A 221 -3.96 30.23 -106.40
C ALA A 221 -4.74 29.54 -107.53
N LEU A 222 -5.54 28.52 -107.20
CA LEU A 222 -6.41 27.84 -108.16
C LEU A 222 -7.54 28.76 -108.65
N SER A 223 -8.16 29.55 -107.77
CA SER A 223 -9.17 30.55 -108.15
C SER A 223 -8.61 31.56 -109.14
N ALA A 224 -7.44 32.14 -108.82
CA ALA A 224 -6.77 33.08 -109.72
C ALA A 224 -6.39 32.44 -111.07
N ALA A 225 -6.02 31.15 -111.07
CA ALA A 225 -5.73 30.42 -112.30
C ALA A 225 -7.00 30.18 -113.14
N VAL A 226 -8.14 29.86 -112.51
CA VAL A 226 -9.44 29.72 -113.17
C VAL A 226 -9.88 31.05 -113.76
N GLU A 227 -9.87 32.13 -112.97
CA GLU A 227 -10.21 33.49 -113.44
C GLU A 227 -9.37 33.90 -114.65
N LYS A 228 -8.06 33.65 -114.62
CA LYS A 228 -7.17 33.93 -115.76
C LYS A 228 -7.56 33.10 -117.00
N ARG A 229 -7.89 31.82 -116.83
CA ARG A 229 -8.31 30.94 -117.93
C ARG A 229 -9.65 31.35 -118.51
N GLU A 230 -10.61 31.76 -117.68
CA GLU A 230 -11.90 32.30 -118.12
C GLU A 230 -11.73 33.57 -118.95
N VAL A 231 -10.89 34.51 -118.50
CA VAL A 231 -10.57 35.73 -119.27
C VAL A 231 -9.96 35.37 -120.64
N GLN A 232 -8.93 34.52 -120.66
CA GLN A 232 -8.29 34.08 -121.90
C GLN A 232 -9.26 33.36 -122.85
N PHE A 233 -10.15 32.52 -122.29
CA PHE A 233 -11.17 31.82 -123.07
C PHE A 233 -12.16 32.79 -123.69
N ASN A 234 -12.67 33.75 -122.91
CA ASN A 234 -13.59 34.78 -123.39
C ASN A 234 -12.97 35.66 -124.49
N GLU A 235 -11.68 36.02 -124.37
CA GLU A 235 -10.95 36.75 -125.41
C GLU A 235 -10.88 35.98 -126.72
N VAL A 236 -10.54 34.68 -126.67
CA VAL A 236 -10.47 33.81 -127.86
C VAL A 236 -11.85 33.64 -128.49
N LEU A 237 -12.90 33.47 -127.68
CA LEU A 237 -14.28 33.38 -128.18
C LEU A 237 -14.70 34.66 -128.91
N ALA A 238 -14.41 35.83 -128.34
CA ALA A 238 -14.70 37.11 -128.96
C ALA A 238 -13.94 37.31 -130.28
N ALA A 239 -12.66 36.90 -130.34
CA ALA A 239 -11.84 37.04 -131.54
C ALA A 239 -12.24 36.08 -132.68
N SER A 240 -12.83 34.92 -132.37
CA SER A 240 -13.07 33.86 -133.34
C SER A 240 -14.38 34.02 -134.15
N ASN A 241 -15.26 34.96 -133.78
CA ASN A 241 -16.56 35.24 -134.45
C ASN A 241 -17.37 33.96 -134.76
N LEU A 242 -17.33 32.98 -133.86
CA LEU A 242 -18.03 31.71 -134.03
C LEU A 242 -19.54 31.89 -133.79
N ASP A 243 -20.36 31.09 -134.49
CA ASP A 243 -21.80 31.06 -134.22
C ASP A 243 -22.07 30.62 -132.76
N PRO A 244 -22.73 31.45 -131.93
CA PRO A 244 -22.97 31.14 -130.52
C PRO A 244 -23.77 29.86 -130.31
N SER A 245 -24.66 29.52 -131.24
CA SER A 245 -25.53 28.33 -131.12
C SER A 245 -24.74 27.04 -131.34
N ALA A 246 -23.88 27.00 -132.37
CA ALA A 246 -22.98 25.89 -132.63
C ALA A 246 -21.94 25.70 -131.53
N LEU A 247 -21.36 26.79 -131.01
CA LEU A 247 -20.37 26.73 -129.94
C LEU A 247 -20.97 26.16 -128.64
N THR A 248 -22.16 26.62 -128.24
CA THR A 248 -22.86 26.12 -127.05
C THR A 248 -23.14 24.61 -127.17
N LEU A 249 -23.56 24.16 -128.35
CA LEU A 249 -23.81 22.74 -128.62
C LEU A 249 -22.53 21.89 -128.50
N VAL A 250 -21.41 22.38 -129.04
CA VAL A 250 -20.12 21.69 -128.97
C VAL A 250 -19.57 21.66 -127.54
N SER A 251 -19.61 22.80 -126.82
CA SER A 251 -19.20 22.88 -125.41
C SER A 251 -20.00 21.92 -124.53
N ARG A 252 -21.34 21.88 -124.70
CA ARG A 252 -22.20 20.95 -123.95
C ARG A 252 -21.88 19.50 -124.25
N LYS A 253 -21.69 19.13 -125.53
CA LYS A 253 -21.26 17.77 -125.90
C LYS A 253 -19.90 17.41 -125.32
N LEU A 254 -18.96 18.36 -125.28
CA LEU A 254 -17.64 18.14 -124.70
C LEU A 254 -17.74 17.95 -123.17
N GLU A 255 -18.57 18.74 -122.50
CA GLU A 255 -18.84 18.63 -121.07
C GLU A 255 -19.49 17.30 -120.71
N ASP A 256 -20.50 16.86 -121.46
CA ASP A 256 -21.12 15.53 -121.31
C ASP A 256 -20.08 14.39 -121.45
N VAL A 257 -19.16 14.51 -122.41
CA VAL A 257 -18.07 13.53 -122.62
C VAL A 257 -17.07 13.57 -121.47
N LEU A 258 -16.70 14.76 -120.99
CA LEU A 258 -15.78 14.93 -119.86
C LEU A 258 -16.38 14.35 -118.57
N GLU A 259 -17.65 14.64 -118.30
CA GLU A 259 -18.35 14.11 -117.13
C GLU A 259 -18.47 12.59 -117.20
N SER A 260 -18.84 12.04 -118.36
CA SER A 260 -18.88 10.59 -118.58
C SER A 260 -17.51 9.94 -118.34
N LYS A 261 -16.43 10.54 -118.86
CA LYS A 261 -15.07 10.05 -118.63
C LYS A 261 -14.67 10.16 -117.15
N ASN A 262 -14.97 11.27 -116.49
CA ASN A 262 -14.68 11.48 -115.07
C ASN A 262 -15.42 10.47 -114.18
N SER A 263 -16.70 10.18 -114.47
CA SER A 263 -17.45 9.12 -113.78
C SER A 263 -16.78 7.77 -114.02
N THR A 264 -16.45 7.44 -115.26
CA THR A 264 -15.77 6.17 -115.59
C THR A 264 -14.45 6.03 -114.85
N ILE A 265 -13.66 7.11 -114.73
CA ILE A 265 -12.41 7.12 -113.95
C ILE A 265 -12.69 6.82 -112.48
N LYS A 266 -13.70 7.47 -111.86
CA LYS A 266 -14.08 7.22 -110.46
C LYS A 266 -14.54 5.76 -110.27
N ASP A 267 -15.34 5.25 -111.18
CA ASP A 267 -15.86 3.88 -111.14
C ASP A 267 -14.72 2.86 -111.25
N LEU A 268 -13.80 3.05 -112.20
CA LEU A 268 -12.64 2.18 -112.37
C LEU A 268 -11.69 2.24 -111.17
N GLN A 269 -11.48 3.42 -110.56
CA GLN A 269 -10.69 3.56 -109.34
C GLN A 269 -11.33 2.81 -108.18
N TYR A 270 -12.65 2.89 -108.04
CA TYR A 270 -13.39 2.14 -107.03
C TYR A 270 -13.32 0.63 -107.27
N GLU A 271 -13.51 0.19 -108.51
CA GLU A 271 -13.40 -1.21 -108.90
C GLU A 271 -12.01 -1.79 -108.63
N LEU A 272 -10.96 -1.03 -108.96
CA LEU A 272 -9.59 -1.41 -108.63
C LEU A 272 -9.40 -1.57 -107.11
N ALA A 273 -9.86 -0.60 -106.32
CA ALA A 273 -9.81 -0.67 -104.86
C ALA A 273 -10.57 -1.88 -104.31
N ARG A 274 -11.76 -2.18 -104.86
CA ARG A 274 -12.57 -3.34 -104.50
C ARG A 274 -11.85 -4.65 -104.77
N VAL A 275 -11.24 -4.80 -105.94
CA VAL A 275 -10.51 -6.02 -106.32
C VAL A 275 -9.24 -6.17 -105.49
N CYS A 276 -8.46 -5.11 -105.28
CA CYS A 276 -7.27 -5.16 -104.42
C CYS A 276 -7.62 -5.56 -102.98
N LYS A 277 -8.72 -5.05 -102.45
CA LYS A 277 -9.19 -5.47 -101.13
C LYS A 277 -9.61 -6.94 -101.11
N ALA A 278 -10.43 -7.38 -102.06
CA ALA A 278 -10.85 -8.78 -102.14
C ALA A 278 -9.66 -9.73 -102.24
N HIS A 279 -8.62 -9.34 -102.99
CA HIS A 279 -7.36 -10.07 -103.07
C HIS A 279 -6.65 -10.16 -101.71
N ASN A 280 -6.46 -9.03 -101.03
CA ASN A 280 -5.76 -8.99 -99.74
C ASN A 280 -6.56 -9.74 -98.64
N ASP A 281 -7.88 -9.62 -98.62
CA ASP A 281 -8.74 -10.36 -97.69
C ASP A 281 -8.66 -11.87 -97.95
N LEU A 282 -8.67 -12.28 -99.23
CA LEU A 282 -8.49 -13.69 -99.61
C LEU A 282 -7.14 -14.24 -99.14
N LEU A 283 -6.04 -13.50 -99.35
CA LEU A 283 -4.71 -13.88 -98.86
C LEU A 283 -4.73 -14.13 -97.34
N ARG A 284 -5.29 -13.22 -96.56
CA ARG A 284 -5.43 -13.38 -95.09
C ARG A 284 -6.25 -14.60 -94.71
N THR A 285 -7.35 -14.87 -95.42
CA THR A 285 -8.15 -16.07 -95.15
C THR A 285 -7.39 -17.36 -95.44
N TYR A 286 -6.57 -17.40 -96.50
CA TYR A 286 -5.71 -18.53 -96.79
C TYR A 286 -4.63 -18.71 -95.73
N GLU A 287 -3.94 -17.64 -95.32
CA GLU A 287 -2.95 -17.69 -94.25
C GLU A 287 -3.55 -18.22 -92.94
N ALA A 288 -4.73 -17.71 -92.55
CA ALA A 288 -5.44 -18.18 -91.37
C ALA A 288 -5.84 -19.67 -91.47
N LYS A 289 -6.24 -20.13 -92.67
CA LYS A 289 -6.56 -21.54 -92.90
C LYS A 289 -5.33 -22.43 -92.85
N LEU A 290 -4.21 -22.03 -93.45
CA LEU A 290 -2.94 -22.77 -93.40
C LEU A 290 -2.47 -22.95 -91.95
N LEU A 291 -2.50 -21.86 -91.17
CA LEU A 291 -2.20 -21.91 -89.74
C LEU A 291 -3.15 -22.83 -88.97
N ALA A 292 -4.45 -22.79 -89.27
CA ALA A 292 -5.45 -23.65 -88.63
C ALA A 292 -5.23 -25.15 -88.93
N PHE A 293 -4.65 -25.50 -90.08
CA PHE A 293 -4.24 -26.87 -90.43
C PHE A 293 -2.83 -27.23 -89.94
N GLY A 294 -2.18 -26.35 -89.17
CA GLY A 294 -0.85 -26.58 -88.61
C GLY A 294 0.28 -26.47 -89.64
N ILE A 295 0.04 -25.81 -90.78
CA ILE A 295 1.05 -25.54 -91.81
C ILE A 295 1.68 -24.17 -91.51
N PRO A 296 2.97 -24.11 -91.11
CA PRO A 296 3.68 -22.85 -90.92
C PRO A 296 3.76 -22.08 -92.25
N LEU A 297 3.55 -20.77 -92.19
CA LEU A 297 3.58 -19.89 -93.37
C LEU A 297 4.95 -19.88 -94.06
N ASP A 298 6.02 -20.21 -93.33
CA ASP A 298 7.38 -20.32 -93.85
C ASP A 298 7.58 -21.53 -94.79
N ASN A 299 6.69 -22.53 -94.73
CA ASN A 299 6.78 -23.76 -95.54
C ASN A 299 6.19 -23.61 -96.94
N VAL A 300 5.57 -22.46 -97.26
CA VAL A 300 4.85 -22.22 -98.52
C VAL A 300 5.81 -21.84 -99.67
N GLY A 301 7.07 -21.48 -99.36
CA GLY A 301 8.14 -21.28 -100.34
C GLY A 301 8.02 -20.02 -101.22
N PHE A 302 6.95 -19.24 -101.06
CA PHE A 302 6.75 -17.94 -101.71
C PHE A 302 6.05 -16.95 -100.77
N LYS A 303 6.28 -15.65 -100.97
CA LYS A 303 5.59 -14.58 -100.24
C LYS A 303 4.61 -13.88 -101.19
N PRO A 304 3.28 -13.96 -100.96
CA PRO A 304 2.30 -13.22 -101.76
C PRO A 304 2.57 -11.71 -101.74
N LEU A 305 2.39 -11.04 -102.87
CA LEU A 305 2.47 -9.58 -102.95
C LEU A 305 1.12 -8.98 -102.57
N GLU A 306 1.05 -8.26 -101.46
CA GLU A 306 -0.15 -7.48 -101.13
C GLU A 306 -0.33 -6.36 -102.17
N THR A 307 -1.54 -6.24 -102.69
CA THR A 307 -1.87 -5.16 -103.64
C THR A 307 -2.17 -3.86 -102.90
N ALA A 308 -1.45 -2.79 -103.26
CA ALA A 308 -1.66 -1.45 -102.72
C ALA A 308 -2.16 -0.51 -103.82
N VAL A 309 -3.24 0.21 -103.55
CA VAL A 309 -3.74 1.28 -104.43
C VAL A 309 -2.99 2.56 -104.09
N ILE A 310 -2.25 3.11 -105.05
CA ILE A 310 -1.47 4.33 -104.86
C ILE A 310 -2.40 5.47 -104.44
N GLY A 311 -2.16 6.05 -103.26
CA GLY A 311 -2.94 7.18 -102.73
C GLY A 311 -4.18 6.79 -101.92
N GLN A 312 -4.47 5.50 -101.71
CA GLN A 312 -5.58 5.04 -100.87
C GLN A 312 -5.12 3.97 -99.88
N THR A 313 -5.52 4.09 -98.61
CA THR A 313 -5.32 3.07 -97.59
C THR A 313 -6.55 2.18 -97.50
N LEU A 314 -6.41 0.90 -97.87
CA LEU A 314 -7.50 -0.09 -97.80
C LEU A 314 -7.65 -0.59 -96.35
N GLY A 315 -8.85 -0.47 -95.79
CA GLY A 315 -9.14 -0.94 -94.44
C GLY A 315 -9.21 -2.47 -94.35
N GLN A 316 -8.78 -3.02 -93.21
CA GLN A 316 -8.69 -4.48 -92.98
C GLN A 316 -10.02 -5.16 -92.58
N GLY A 317 -11.09 -4.39 -92.34
CA GLY A 317 -12.40 -4.91 -91.95
C GLY A 317 -13.40 -5.05 -93.11
N PRO A 318 -14.57 -5.67 -92.89
CA PRO A 318 -15.60 -5.88 -93.93
C PRO A 318 -16.05 -4.58 -94.62
N ALA A 319 -16.05 -3.45 -93.90
CA ALA A 319 -16.37 -2.11 -94.41
C ALA A 319 -15.16 -1.31 -94.95
N GLY A 320 -13.96 -1.90 -95.05
CA GLY A 320 -12.70 -1.23 -95.38
C GLY A 320 -12.54 -0.60 -96.77
N LEU A 321 -13.60 -0.57 -97.60
CA LEU A 321 -13.65 0.24 -98.83
C LEU A 321 -14.20 1.65 -98.57
N VAL A 322 -14.82 1.88 -97.41
CA VAL A 322 -15.31 3.19 -96.98
C VAL A 322 -14.23 3.86 -96.12
N GLY A 323 -13.05 4.04 -96.70
CA GLY A 323 -11.97 4.83 -96.12
C GLY A 323 -11.90 6.16 -96.83
N THR A 324 -12.44 7.21 -96.21
CA THR A 324 -12.34 8.59 -96.71
C THR A 324 -10.88 8.98 -96.97
N PRO A 325 -10.57 9.72 -98.05
CA PRO A 325 -9.25 10.35 -98.18
C PRO A 325 -9.07 11.38 -97.06
N THR A 326 -7.99 11.27 -96.30
CA THR A 326 -7.53 12.26 -95.28
C THR A 326 -6.97 13.54 -95.87
#